data_AF-A0A654LYV6-F1
#
_entry.id   AF-A0A654LYV6-F1
#
_cell.length_a   1.000
_cell.length_b   1.000
_cell.length_c   1.000
_cell.angle_alpha   90.00
_cell.angle_beta   90.00
_cell.angle_gamma   90.00
#
_symmetry.space_group_name_H-M   'P 1'
#
loop_
_entity.id
_entity.type
_entity.pdbx_description
1 polymer ?
#
loop_
_entity_poly.entity_id
_entity_poly.type
_entity_poly.pdbx_seq_one_letter_code
_entity_poly.pdbx_strand_id
1 'polypeptide(L)'
;MPRSKDSPVIAIRVGVAKKIKENISGKNIEFSALVNEFLESHLEKEDFMKEYFDSRIFSKILSVDFTDGYCNFWLKEGGSFHVYFKQQNGQSFLYCEEDKSKNCIHVEYVLARTEVGKIYNYSKSYPYVKGVERDKEDEKDVVITPYSKIKAEINIKLEDGVFAKYNLIENSNFDNKIKNQWQKADLLFVEKKYEQSRKIYQELLRLTEDDPPKLSKTHAVELLHAIGKTHFRERNLDLALEELGRAIEEARKQDRKNPHLWNDYGYFLFRKAMKENDKEIFRKALANFEMAHSIKKDDNFFIYNIIMTSLRLGTKKDLDVAEGYVKKFKEDSNFEPLVEIGRFYKQARNYEKALDLFQSAIDSIHKNVDISKEKRDEILANVFVLQGNTLFHQGRYKEACQSFINGRNIEPTNPDCWAGFALCLVQPDNPEKENLKIRDRKTLESARDAVNKALSYDKHHPKANEIKSFIEQNLFNLGFIEEQHTI
;
A
#
# COMPACT_ATOMS: atom_id res chain seq x y z
N MET A 1 26.03 -4.00 -24.53
CA MET A 1 25.03 -2.99 -24.95
C MET A 1 24.29 -2.52 -23.70
N PRO A 2 24.36 -1.23 -23.31
CA PRO A 2 23.59 -0.73 -22.18
C PRO A 2 22.15 -0.46 -22.63
N ARG A 3 21.16 -0.93 -21.85
CA ARG A 3 19.75 -0.58 -22.03
C ARG A 3 19.52 0.84 -21.50
N SER A 4 19.03 1.74 -22.35
CA SER A 4 18.61 3.08 -21.96
C SER A 4 17.39 3.01 -21.05
N LYS A 5 17.54 3.54 -19.82
CA LYS A 5 16.41 4.03 -19.02
C LYS A 5 16.02 5.37 -19.63
N ASP A 6 14.84 5.43 -20.25
CA ASP A 6 14.05 6.66 -20.44
C ASP A 6 12.71 6.22 -21.06
N SER A 7 11.65 6.16 -20.24
CA SER A 7 10.28 6.14 -20.76
C SER A 7 9.94 7.56 -21.25
N PRO A 8 9.39 7.75 -22.46
CA PRO A 8 9.06 9.08 -22.92
C PRO A 8 7.82 9.60 -22.15
N VAL A 9 8.03 10.61 -21.30
CA VAL A 9 6.95 11.43 -20.76
C VAL A 9 6.47 12.35 -21.88
N ILE A 10 5.22 12.19 -22.33
CA ILE A 10 4.59 13.12 -23.28
C ILE A 10 4.22 14.39 -22.50
N ALA A 11 4.95 15.47 -22.70
CA ALA A 11 4.59 16.79 -22.18
C ALA A 11 3.81 17.55 -23.25
N ILE A 12 2.48 17.57 -23.17
CA ILE A 12 1.69 18.54 -23.93
C ILE A 12 2.01 19.92 -23.34
N ARG A 13 2.59 20.82 -24.15
CA ARG A 13 2.93 22.16 -23.68
C ARG A 13 1.68 22.86 -23.14
N VAL A 14 1.77 23.39 -21.92
CA VAL A 14 0.75 24.18 -21.18
C VAL A 14 0.11 25.29 -22.03
N GLY A 15 0.75 25.72 -23.11
CA GLY A 15 0.24 26.68 -24.09
C GLY A 15 -1.02 26.25 -24.86
N VAL A 16 -1.23 24.96 -25.12
CA VAL A 16 -2.41 24.47 -25.88
C VAL A 16 -3.69 24.66 -25.07
N ALA A 17 -3.67 24.21 -23.81
CA ALA A 17 -4.79 24.37 -22.90
C ALA A 17 -5.13 25.85 -22.65
N LYS A 18 -4.11 26.73 -22.66
CA LYS A 18 -4.28 28.17 -22.51
C LYS A 18 -4.97 28.80 -23.72
N LYS A 19 -4.52 28.50 -24.95
CA LYS A 19 -5.14 29.01 -26.20
C LYS A 19 -6.58 28.52 -26.37
N ILE A 20 -6.85 27.25 -26.05
CA ILE A 20 -8.22 26.70 -26.06
C ILE A 20 -9.11 27.44 -25.05
N LYS A 21 -8.60 27.69 -23.83
CA LYS A 21 -9.34 28.43 -22.79
C LYS A 21 -9.61 29.89 -23.17
N GLU A 22 -8.66 30.56 -23.82
CA GLU A 22 -8.82 31.93 -24.33
C GLU A 22 -9.89 32.01 -25.44
N ASN A 23 -9.92 31.02 -26.35
CA ASN A 23 -10.92 30.93 -27.42
C ASN A 23 -12.34 30.57 -26.93
N ILE A 24 -12.45 29.92 -25.76
CA ILE A 24 -13.73 29.59 -25.12
C ILE A 24 -14.30 30.80 -24.36
N SER A 25 -13.46 31.70 -23.85
CA SER A 25 -13.94 32.85 -23.09
C SER A 25 -14.70 33.82 -24.00
N GLY A 26 -16.04 33.79 -23.93
CA GLY A 26 -16.94 34.70 -24.65
C GLY A 26 -17.77 34.08 -25.78
N LYS A 27 -17.63 32.78 -26.09
CA LYS A 27 -18.45 32.10 -27.10
C LYS A 27 -19.38 31.06 -26.45
N ASN A 28 -20.68 31.11 -26.77
CA ASN A 28 -21.68 30.14 -26.29
C ASN A 28 -21.75 28.93 -27.24
N ILE A 29 -20.61 28.27 -27.45
CA ILE A 29 -20.44 27.13 -28.35
C ILE A 29 -20.19 25.88 -27.50
N GLU A 30 -20.77 24.75 -27.90
CA GLU A 30 -20.50 23.46 -27.25
C GLU A 30 -19.00 23.11 -27.40
N PHE A 31 -18.34 22.71 -26.31
CA PHE A 31 -16.89 22.48 -26.31
C PHE A 31 -16.45 21.46 -27.36
N SER A 32 -17.27 20.43 -27.62
CA SER A 32 -17.05 19.44 -28.68
C SER A 32 -17.04 20.06 -30.07
N ALA A 33 -17.98 20.97 -30.38
CA ALA A 33 -18.03 21.70 -31.64
C ALA A 33 -16.82 22.63 -31.81
N LEU A 34 -16.36 23.27 -30.73
CA LEU A 34 -15.18 24.14 -30.76
C LEU A 34 -13.87 23.34 -30.90
N VAL A 35 -13.78 22.16 -30.28
CA VAL A 35 -12.64 21.25 -30.45
C VAL A 35 -12.61 20.72 -31.88
N ASN A 36 -13.76 20.33 -32.43
CA ASN A 36 -13.84 19.91 -33.83
C ASN A 36 -13.49 21.06 -34.77
N GLU A 37 -14.03 22.27 -34.56
CA GLU A 37 -13.66 23.47 -35.33
C GLU A 37 -12.18 23.83 -35.18
N PHE A 38 -11.59 23.69 -33.99
CA PHE A 38 -10.18 23.94 -33.73
C PHE A 38 -9.29 22.91 -34.44
N LEU A 39 -9.63 21.63 -34.33
CA LEU A 39 -8.94 20.55 -35.03
C LEU A 39 -9.09 20.75 -36.54
N GLU A 40 -10.30 21.02 -37.03
CA GLU A 40 -10.63 21.23 -38.46
C GLU A 40 -9.96 22.48 -39.05
N SER A 41 -9.89 23.59 -38.31
CA SER A 41 -9.22 24.82 -38.76
C SER A 41 -7.68 24.73 -38.74
N HIS A 42 -7.13 23.72 -38.06
CA HIS A 42 -5.69 23.43 -38.03
C HIS A 42 -5.36 22.10 -38.75
N LEU A 43 -6.31 21.53 -39.51
CA LEU A 43 -6.13 20.30 -40.31
C LEU A 43 -5.18 20.51 -41.51
N GLU A 44 -4.86 21.75 -41.88
CA GLU A 44 -3.83 21.99 -42.88
C GLU A 44 -2.43 22.02 -42.26
N LYS A 45 -1.74 20.89 -42.44
CA LYS A 45 -0.28 20.69 -42.52
C LYS A 45 0.49 20.64 -41.21
N GLU A 46 1.37 19.62 -41.13
CA GLU A 46 2.63 19.46 -40.37
C GLU A 46 2.94 20.30 -39.12
N ASP A 47 2.59 21.57 -39.08
CA ASP A 47 2.97 22.56 -38.07
C ASP A 47 2.29 22.32 -36.72
N PHE A 48 1.00 21.95 -36.69
CA PHE A 48 0.36 21.53 -35.42
C PHE A 48 1.08 20.33 -34.79
N MET A 49 1.45 19.36 -35.62
CA MET A 49 2.11 18.15 -35.14
C MET A 49 3.58 18.39 -34.75
N LYS A 50 4.31 19.27 -35.47
CA LYS A 50 5.67 19.71 -35.14
C LYS A 50 5.73 20.59 -33.89
N GLU A 51 4.70 21.41 -33.64
CA GLU A 51 4.66 22.35 -32.52
C GLU A 51 4.36 21.67 -31.19
N TYR A 52 3.59 20.57 -31.20
CA TYR A 52 3.02 19.98 -29.97
C TYR A 52 3.40 18.53 -29.68
N PHE A 53 3.98 17.79 -30.64
CA PHE A 53 4.56 16.46 -30.40
C PHE A 53 6.09 16.50 -30.55
N ASP A 54 6.79 15.67 -29.76
CA ASP A 54 8.23 15.48 -29.93
C ASP A 54 8.52 15.00 -31.37
N SER A 55 9.46 15.66 -32.05
CA SER A 55 9.83 15.37 -33.43
C SER A 55 10.23 13.90 -33.65
N ARG A 56 10.70 13.22 -32.60
CA ARG A 56 11.02 11.78 -32.62
C ARG A 56 9.77 10.91 -32.78
N ILE A 57 8.64 11.30 -32.21
CA ILE A 57 7.36 10.58 -32.33
C ILE A 57 6.71 10.87 -33.69
N PHE A 58 6.79 12.12 -34.16
CA PHE A 58 6.23 12.53 -35.44
C PHE A 58 6.73 11.69 -36.62
N SER A 59 8.03 11.39 -36.66
CA SER A 59 8.63 10.55 -37.72
C SER A 59 8.09 9.11 -37.78
N LYS A 60 7.47 8.66 -36.68
CA LYS A 60 6.92 7.30 -36.51
C LYS A 60 5.43 7.22 -36.80
N ILE A 61 4.72 8.33 -36.99
CA ILE A 61 3.28 8.31 -37.31
C ILE A 61 3.11 7.93 -38.79
N LEU A 62 2.27 6.93 -39.05
CA LEU A 62 1.96 6.38 -40.36
C LEU A 62 0.70 7.03 -40.94
N SER A 63 -0.35 7.14 -40.13
CA SER A 63 -1.62 7.77 -40.49
C SER A 63 -2.36 8.26 -39.25
N VAL A 64 -3.29 9.20 -39.46
CA VAL A 64 -4.21 9.73 -38.46
C VAL A 64 -5.61 9.59 -39.02
N ASP A 65 -6.54 9.10 -38.20
CA ASP A 65 -7.95 8.93 -38.56
C ASP A 65 -8.86 9.49 -37.46
N PHE A 66 -10.00 10.06 -37.84
CA PHE A 66 -10.96 10.68 -36.92
C PHE A 66 -12.32 10.00 -37.08
N THR A 67 -12.78 9.32 -36.03
CA THR A 67 -14.05 8.58 -36.02
C THR A 67 -14.73 8.75 -34.66
N ASP A 68 -16.04 9.01 -34.65
CA ASP A 68 -16.90 9.06 -33.46
C ASP A 68 -16.42 9.90 -32.26
N GLY A 69 -15.73 11.01 -32.51
CA GLY A 69 -15.22 11.90 -31.45
C GLY A 69 -13.85 11.50 -30.88
N TYR A 70 -13.14 10.59 -31.57
CA TYR A 70 -11.79 10.13 -31.25
C TYR A 70 -10.81 10.54 -32.36
N CYS A 71 -9.54 10.72 -31.99
CA CYS A 71 -8.43 10.84 -32.94
C CYS A 71 -7.51 9.62 -32.76
N ASN A 72 -7.38 8.82 -33.81
CA ASN A 72 -6.62 7.58 -33.84
C ASN A 72 -5.28 7.82 -34.52
N PHE A 73 -4.19 7.43 -33.87
CA PHE A 73 -2.84 7.54 -34.44
C PHE A 73 -2.25 6.15 -34.64
N TRP A 74 -1.79 5.88 -35.86
CA TRP A 74 -1.15 4.62 -36.23
C TRP A 74 0.35 4.81 -36.36
N LEU A 75 1.15 3.97 -35.70
CA LEU A 75 2.62 4.06 -35.71
C LEU A 75 3.27 3.03 -36.63
N LYS A 76 4.37 3.41 -37.28
CA LYS A 76 5.21 2.57 -38.16
C LYS A 76 5.70 1.27 -37.49
N GLU A 77 5.85 1.27 -36.17
CA GLU A 77 6.38 0.15 -35.40
C GLU A 77 5.29 -0.81 -34.87
N GLY A 78 4.02 -0.63 -35.28
CA GLY A 78 2.94 -1.59 -35.03
C GLY A 78 2.14 -1.38 -33.74
N GLY A 79 2.03 -0.14 -33.27
CA GLY A 79 1.16 0.29 -32.16
C GLY A 79 0.17 1.37 -32.59
N SER A 80 -0.90 1.55 -31.82
CA SER A 80 -1.90 2.60 -32.00
C SER A 80 -2.26 3.22 -30.67
N PHE A 81 -2.63 4.49 -30.66
CA PHE A 81 -3.22 5.14 -29.48
C PHE A 81 -4.45 5.95 -29.86
N HIS A 82 -5.43 5.95 -28.96
CA HIS A 82 -6.70 6.63 -29.12
C HIS A 82 -6.71 7.87 -28.25
N VAL A 83 -7.00 9.03 -28.81
CA VAL A 83 -7.20 10.26 -28.04
C VAL A 83 -8.68 10.59 -28.03
N TYR A 84 -9.29 10.73 -26.86
CA TYR A 84 -10.70 11.11 -26.72
C TYR A 84 -10.93 12.27 -25.79
N PHE A 85 -12.04 12.94 -26.01
CA PHE A 85 -12.54 13.97 -25.13
C PHE A 85 -13.72 13.43 -24.33
N LYS A 86 -13.65 13.47 -22.99
CA LYS A 86 -14.82 13.14 -22.16
C LYS A 86 -15.11 14.29 -21.22
N GLN A 87 -16.39 14.50 -20.88
CA GLN A 87 -16.83 15.59 -20.04
C GLN A 87 -17.33 15.07 -18.68
N GLN A 88 -16.85 15.63 -17.56
CA GLN A 88 -17.25 15.24 -16.21
C GLN A 88 -17.32 16.48 -15.31
N ASN A 89 -18.43 16.66 -14.59
CA ASN A 89 -18.69 17.85 -13.75
C ASN A 89 -18.49 19.20 -14.50
N GLY A 90 -18.90 19.28 -15.76
CA GLY A 90 -18.80 20.51 -16.57
C GLY A 90 -17.41 20.82 -17.12
N GLN A 91 -16.45 19.90 -16.97
CA GLN A 91 -15.10 20.02 -17.54
C GLN A 91 -14.91 19.03 -18.66
N SER A 92 -14.24 19.46 -19.72
CA SER A 92 -13.82 18.61 -20.83
C SER A 92 -12.38 18.18 -20.62
N PHE A 93 -12.14 16.89 -20.75
CA PHE A 93 -10.87 16.23 -20.47
C PHE A 93 -10.38 15.63 -21.79
N LEU A 94 -9.09 15.75 -22.07
CA LEU A 94 -8.43 14.99 -23.13
C LEU A 94 -7.83 13.74 -22.49
N TYR A 95 -8.28 12.58 -22.93
CA TYR A 95 -7.78 11.28 -22.54
C TYR A 95 -7.02 10.70 -23.72
N CYS A 96 -6.01 9.89 -23.43
CA CYS A 96 -5.40 9.02 -24.40
C CYS A 96 -5.45 7.60 -23.82
N GLU A 97 -6.02 6.65 -24.55
CA GLU A 97 -6.12 5.25 -24.17
C GLU A 97 -5.43 4.40 -25.23
N GLU A 98 -4.59 3.48 -24.76
CA GLU A 98 -3.87 2.52 -25.60
C GLU A 98 -4.60 1.17 -25.54
N ASP A 99 -4.72 0.53 -26.70
CA ASP A 99 -5.30 -0.81 -26.83
C ASP A 99 -4.32 -1.87 -26.27
N LYS A 100 -4.78 -2.65 -25.28
CA LYS A 100 -3.98 -3.58 -24.48
C LYS A 100 -3.55 -4.87 -25.16
N SER A 101 -3.68 -4.99 -26.48
CA SER A 101 -3.15 -6.18 -27.19
C SER A 101 -1.61 -6.18 -27.30
N LYS A 102 -0.90 -5.05 -27.07
CA LYS A 102 0.58 -4.97 -27.17
C LYS A 102 1.19 -3.92 -26.22
N ASN A 103 1.96 -4.39 -25.22
CA ASN A 103 2.86 -3.69 -24.27
C ASN A 103 3.16 -2.18 -24.47
N CYS A 104 2.71 -1.29 -23.55
CA CYS A 104 3.43 -0.06 -23.13
C CYS A 104 2.87 0.69 -21.88
N ILE A 105 3.46 1.88 -21.58
CA ILE A 105 3.82 2.49 -20.28
C ILE A 105 2.92 3.67 -19.85
N HIS A 106 2.82 3.93 -18.53
CA HIS A 106 1.96 4.94 -17.87
C HIS A 106 2.74 6.21 -17.41
N VAL A 107 2.20 7.42 -17.64
CA VAL A 107 2.64 8.67 -16.97
C VAL A 107 1.45 9.61 -16.70
N GLU A 108 1.45 10.25 -15.52
CA GLU A 108 0.33 11.02 -14.96
C GLU A 108 0.81 12.43 -14.54
N TYR A 109 0.04 13.49 -14.81
CA TYR A 109 0.20 14.80 -14.15
C TYR A 109 -1.13 15.57 -14.05
N VAL A 110 -1.31 16.24 -12.90
CA VAL A 110 -2.50 17.02 -12.51
C VAL A 110 -2.11 18.47 -12.27
N LEU A 111 -2.86 19.43 -12.83
CA LEU A 111 -2.83 20.83 -12.41
C LEU A 111 -4.24 21.40 -12.26
N ALA A 112 -4.44 22.16 -11.17
CA ALA A 112 -5.75 22.50 -10.62
C ALA A 112 -6.14 23.98 -10.75
N ARG A 113 -7.46 24.19 -10.56
CA ARG A 113 -8.27 25.39 -10.22
C ARG A 113 -8.90 26.19 -11.36
N THR A 114 -10.06 26.86 -11.24
CA THR A 114 -11.33 26.86 -10.43
C THR A 114 -12.27 27.77 -11.27
N GLU A 115 -13.56 27.53 -11.44
CA GLU A 115 -14.65 28.22 -10.71
C GLU A 115 -16.05 27.84 -11.25
N VAL A 116 -16.99 27.68 -10.31
CA VAL A 116 -18.44 27.99 -10.25
C VAL A 116 -19.29 28.08 -11.53
N GLY A 117 -20.37 27.28 -11.60
CA GLY A 117 -21.51 27.52 -12.50
C GLY A 117 -22.71 26.56 -12.32
N LYS A 118 -23.81 27.11 -11.80
CA LYS A 118 -25.23 26.67 -11.72
C LYS A 118 -25.64 25.29 -12.31
N ILE A 119 -26.33 24.50 -11.47
CA ILE A 119 -27.12 23.32 -11.85
C ILE A 119 -28.43 23.77 -12.49
N TYR A 120 -28.68 23.38 -13.74
CA TYR A 120 -30.03 23.32 -14.31
C TYR A 120 -30.55 21.89 -14.20
N ASN A 121 -31.71 21.74 -13.56
CA ASN A 121 -32.48 20.50 -13.54
C ASN A 121 -33.11 20.29 -14.92
N TYR A 122 -32.73 19.23 -15.63
CA TYR A 122 -33.51 18.71 -16.74
C TYR A 122 -33.90 17.27 -16.44
N SER A 123 -35.09 17.11 -15.85
CA SER A 123 -35.86 15.89 -15.98
C SER A 123 -36.47 15.87 -17.38
N LYS A 124 -35.95 15.03 -18.28
CA LYS A 124 -36.68 14.62 -19.48
C LYS A 124 -37.03 13.14 -19.36
N SER A 125 -38.29 12.93 -19.00
CA SER A 125 -39.08 11.73 -19.23
C SER A 125 -39.08 11.35 -20.71
N TYR A 126 -38.81 10.07 -21.01
CA TYR A 126 -39.15 9.46 -22.29
C TYR A 126 -40.42 8.61 -22.16
N PRO A 127 -41.29 8.60 -23.19
CA PRO A 127 -42.57 7.92 -23.13
C PRO A 127 -42.50 6.43 -23.47
N TYR A 128 -43.32 5.67 -22.75
CA TYR A 128 -43.91 4.36 -23.01
C TYR A 128 -43.62 3.66 -24.36
N VAL A 129 -43.21 2.39 -24.26
CA VAL A 129 -43.74 1.29 -25.08
C VAL A 129 -44.14 0.12 -24.17
N LYS A 130 -45.31 -0.44 -24.50
CA LYS A 130 -46.12 -1.45 -23.79
C LYS A 130 -45.45 -2.80 -23.57
N GLY A 131 -45.84 -3.42 -22.45
CA GLY A 131 -46.26 -4.82 -22.41
C GLY A 131 -45.38 -5.72 -21.56
N VAL A 132 -45.83 -6.05 -20.34
CA VAL A 132 -46.04 -7.40 -19.78
C VAL A 132 -46.70 -7.23 -18.41
N GLU A 133 -47.55 -8.19 -18.07
CA GLU A 133 -48.60 -8.20 -17.06
C GLU A 133 -48.14 -7.97 -15.62
N ARG A 134 -49.07 -7.40 -14.82
CA ARG A 134 -48.99 -7.30 -13.36
C ARG A 134 -49.42 -8.64 -12.75
N ASP A 135 -48.59 -9.19 -11.88
CA ASP A 135 -49.08 -9.90 -10.70
C ASP A 135 -48.91 -9.00 -9.48
N LYS A 136 -50.01 -8.88 -8.74
CA LYS A 136 -50.13 -8.24 -7.43
C LYS A 136 -49.87 -9.32 -6.39
N GLU A 137 -49.01 -9.06 -5.41
CA GLU A 137 -49.23 -9.37 -3.99
C GLU A 137 -48.01 -8.93 -3.15
N ASP A 138 -48.29 -8.59 -1.89
CA ASP A 138 -47.37 -8.18 -0.81
C ASP A 138 -46.95 -6.70 -0.73
N GLU A 139 -47.90 -5.85 -0.31
CA GLU A 139 -47.60 -4.70 0.55
C GLU A 139 -47.18 -5.20 1.94
N LYS A 140 -45.89 -5.06 2.26
CA LYS A 140 -45.40 -5.04 3.64
C LYS A 140 -44.77 -3.69 3.92
N ASP A 141 -45.24 -3.06 4.99
CA ASP A 141 -44.69 -1.83 5.54
C ASP A 141 -43.17 -1.96 5.74
N VAL A 142 -42.40 -1.31 4.86
CA VAL A 142 -40.97 -1.14 5.04
C VAL A 142 -40.75 0.03 5.98
N VAL A 143 -40.40 -0.29 7.23
CA VAL A 143 -39.78 0.68 8.15
C VAL A 143 -38.40 1.03 7.57
N ILE A 144 -38.31 2.20 6.94
CA ILE A 144 -37.05 2.74 6.43
C ILE A 144 -36.20 3.24 7.60
N THR A 145 -35.22 2.45 8.02
CA THR A 145 -34.07 2.95 8.80
C THR A 145 -33.12 3.73 7.88
N PRO A 146 -32.60 4.90 8.28
CA PRO A 146 -31.73 5.70 7.42
C PRO A 146 -30.32 5.10 7.40
N TYR A 147 -30.06 4.19 6.46
CA TYR A 147 -28.70 3.83 6.10
C TYR A 147 -28.17 4.84 5.09
N SER A 148 -27.07 5.51 5.44
CA SER A 148 -26.30 6.31 4.52
C SER A 148 -25.73 5.43 3.40
N LYS A 149 -25.99 5.80 2.14
CA LYS A 149 -25.45 5.09 0.98
C LYS A 149 -23.94 5.39 0.86
N ILE A 150 -23.10 4.38 1.04
CA ILE A 150 -21.68 4.45 0.68
C ILE A 150 -21.62 4.42 -0.85
N LYS A 151 -21.13 5.52 -1.45
CA LYS A 151 -21.12 5.67 -2.91
C LYS A 151 -19.81 5.18 -3.54
N ALA A 152 -18.72 5.21 -2.78
CA ALA A 152 -17.42 4.73 -3.22
C ALA A 152 -16.51 4.41 -2.03
N GLU A 153 -15.73 3.35 -2.19
CA GLU A 153 -14.59 2.99 -1.35
C GLU A 153 -13.32 3.41 -2.09
N ILE A 154 -12.46 4.20 -1.43
CA ILE A 154 -11.17 4.61 -1.99
C ILE A 154 -10.06 3.98 -1.15
N ASN A 155 -9.22 3.19 -1.81
CA ASN A 155 -8.00 2.62 -1.23
C ASN A 155 -6.80 3.40 -1.75
N ILE A 156 -6.15 4.17 -0.88
CA ILE A 156 -4.95 4.95 -1.22
C ILE A 156 -3.73 4.24 -0.62
N LYS A 157 -2.76 3.88 -1.47
CA LYS A 157 -1.47 3.33 -1.04
C LYS A 157 -0.51 4.48 -0.76
N LEU A 158 -0.08 4.63 0.50
CA LEU A 158 0.87 5.65 0.93
C LEU A 158 2.33 5.19 0.67
N GLU A 159 3.27 6.14 0.69
CA GLU A 159 4.70 5.91 0.44
C GLU A 159 5.35 4.88 1.39
N ASP A 160 4.80 4.68 2.58
CA ASP A 160 5.27 3.69 3.56
C ASP A 160 4.59 2.31 3.41
N GLY A 161 3.80 2.12 2.35
CA GLY A 161 3.06 0.88 2.08
C GLY A 161 1.78 0.73 2.91
N VAL A 162 1.40 1.72 3.71
CA VAL A 162 0.13 1.72 4.45
C VAL A 162 -1.03 2.06 3.52
N PHE A 163 -2.07 1.24 3.54
CA PHE A 163 -3.32 1.52 2.83
C PHE A 163 -4.24 2.36 3.71
N ALA A 164 -4.63 3.54 3.23
CA ALA A 164 -5.68 4.34 3.84
C ALA A 164 -7.01 4.08 3.11
N LYS A 165 -8.00 3.59 3.86
CA LYS A 165 -9.34 3.29 3.36
C LYS A 165 -10.29 4.43 3.72
N TYR A 166 -10.93 5.02 2.72
CA TYR A 166 -11.90 6.10 2.90
C TYR A 166 -13.27 5.70 2.37
N ASN A 167 -14.30 5.93 3.18
CA ASN A 167 -15.70 5.75 2.78
C ASN A 167 -16.28 7.13 2.45
N LEU A 168 -16.73 7.32 1.21
CA LEU A 168 -17.50 8.51 0.83
C LEU A 168 -18.96 8.33 1.26
N ILE A 169 -19.33 8.97 2.36
CA ILE A 169 -20.69 8.99 2.90
C ILE A 169 -21.44 10.18 2.29
N GLU A 170 -22.53 9.90 1.57
CA GLU A 170 -23.50 10.92 1.14
C GLU A 170 -24.59 11.01 2.22
N ASN A 171 -24.41 11.93 3.17
CA ASN A 171 -25.40 12.23 4.19
C ASN A 171 -26.04 13.57 3.85
N SER A 172 -27.30 13.56 3.42
CA SER A 172 -28.01 14.73 2.85
C SER A 172 -28.25 15.88 3.84
N ASN A 173 -27.93 15.69 5.13
CA ASN A 173 -28.05 16.70 6.19
C ASN A 173 -26.71 17.11 6.80
N PHE A 174 -25.57 16.66 6.25
CA PHE A 174 -24.27 17.06 6.78
C PHE A 174 -23.88 18.42 6.21
N ASP A 175 -23.69 19.43 7.07
CA ASP A 175 -23.26 20.76 6.63
C ASP A 175 -21.97 20.62 5.79
N ASN A 176 -22.04 21.07 4.53
CA ASN A 176 -20.93 21.01 3.59
C ASN A 176 -19.66 21.67 4.18
N LYS A 177 -19.81 22.67 5.06
CA LYS A 177 -18.70 23.30 5.75
C LYS A 177 -17.97 22.31 6.68
N ILE A 178 -18.71 21.53 7.47
CA ILE A 178 -18.16 20.50 8.36
C ILE A 178 -17.46 19.42 7.54
N LYS A 179 -18.10 18.94 6.47
CA LYS A 179 -17.50 17.95 5.55
C LYS A 179 -16.16 18.43 4.98
N ASN A 180 -16.11 19.67 4.51
CA ASN A 180 -14.92 20.26 3.93
C ASN A 180 -13.79 20.42 4.96
N GLN A 181 -14.11 20.80 6.21
CA GLN A 181 -13.12 20.87 7.28
C GLN A 181 -12.58 19.48 7.64
N TRP A 182 -13.45 18.47 7.70
CA TRP A 182 -13.03 17.09 7.94
C TRP A 182 -12.06 16.59 6.87
N GLN A 183 -12.43 16.74 5.59
CA GLN A 183 -11.58 16.33 4.47
C GLN A 183 -10.25 17.09 4.47
N LYS A 184 -10.26 18.37 4.84
CA LYS A 184 -9.04 19.16 5.02
C LYS A 184 -8.16 18.61 6.14
N ALA A 185 -8.76 18.22 7.27
CA ALA A 185 -8.03 17.60 8.39
C ALA A 185 -7.41 16.25 7.99
N ASP A 186 -8.15 15.42 7.25
CA ASP A 186 -7.66 14.14 6.72
C ASP A 186 -6.48 14.35 5.75
N LEU A 187 -6.58 15.33 4.84
CA LEU A 187 -5.49 15.66 3.92
C LEU A 187 -4.23 16.12 4.68
N LEU A 188 -4.39 16.99 5.68
CA LEU A 188 -3.29 17.44 6.53
C LEU A 188 -2.66 16.26 7.30
N PHE A 189 -3.45 15.28 7.73
CA PHE A 189 -2.95 14.07 8.37
C PHE A 189 -2.06 13.26 7.41
N VAL A 190 -2.51 13.08 6.16
CA VAL A 190 -1.74 12.38 5.11
C VAL A 190 -0.44 13.13 4.77
N GLU A 191 -0.49 14.45 4.70
CA GLU A 191 0.68 15.34 4.51
C GLU A 191 1.61 15.40 5.73
N LYS A 192 1.37 14.60 6.77
CA LYS A 192 2.14 14.55 8.02
C LYS A 192 2.13 15.88 8.80
N LYS A 193 1.14 16.76 8.55
CA LYS A 193 0.89 18.01 9.28
C LYS A 193 -0.05 17.77 10.46
N TYR A 194 0.36 16.88 11.37
CA TYR A 194 -0.48 16.32 12.43
C TYR A 194 -1.07 17.36 13.39
N GLU A 195 -0.28 18.33 13.84
CA GLU A 195 -0.75 19.43 14.69
C GLU A 195 -1.86 20.27 14.01
N GLN A 196 -1.72 20.57 12.71
CA GLN A 196 -2.73 21.34 11.97
C GLN A 196 -4.02 20.53 11.76
N SER A 197 -3.86 19.24 11.42
CA SER A 197 -4.96 18.29 11.31
C SER A 197 -5.73 18.18 12.63
N ARG A 198 -5.02 18.00 13.74
CA ARG A 198 -5.58 17.92 15.10
C ARG A 198 -6.35 19.17 15.47
N LYS A 199 -5.82 20.37 15.23
CA LYS A 199 -6.54 21.63 15.53
C LYS A 199 -7.90 21.69 14.84
N ILE A 200 -7.99 21.22 13.59
CA ILE A 200 -9.26 21.16 12.87
C ILE A 200 -10.19 20.11 13.49
N TYR A 201 -9.70 18.91 13.83
CA TYR A 201 -10.54 17.91 14.50
C TYR A 201 -11.03 18.38 15.87
N GLN A 202 -10.20 19.08 16.65
CA GLN A 202 -10.59 19.64 17.95
C GLN A 202 -11.66 20.74 17.80
N GLU A 203 -11.52 21.61 16.80
CA GLU A 203 -12.55 22.62 16.51
C GLU A 203 -13.87 21.95 16.08
N LEU A 204 -13.79 20.92 15.22
CA LEU A 204 -14.96 20.12 14.84
C LEU A 204 -15.60 19.42 16.03
N LEU A 205 -14.79 18.90 16.96
CA LEU A 205 -15.27 18.23 18.19
C LEU A 205 -15.99 19.24 19.09
N ARG A 206 -15.45 20.46 19.24
CA ARG A 206 -16.10 21.52 20.01
C ARG A 206 -17.47 21.89 19.44
N LEU A 207 -17.60 21.92 18.12
CA LEU A 207 -18.90 22.12 17.46
C LEU A 207 -19.91 20.98 17.75
N THR A 208 -19.44 19.77 18.08
CA THR A 208 -20.33 18.68 18.54
C THR A 208 -20.84 18.88 19.95
N GLU A 209 -20.05 19.53 20.82
CA GLU A 209 -20.36 19.73 22.24
C GLU A 209 -21.27 20.96 22.44
N ASP A 210 -20.99 22.06 21.71
CA ASP A 210 -21.69 23.35 21.85
C ASP A 210 -23.10 23.35 21.19
N ASP A 211 -23.31 22.58 20.12
CA ASP A 211 -24.56 22.57 19.34
C ASP A 211 -24.95 21.13 18.90
N PRO A 212 -25.46 20.30 19.84
CA PRO A 212 -25.74 18.87 19.64
C PRO A 212 -26.60 18.50 18.41
N PRO A 213 -27.53 19.34 17.88
CA PRO A 213 -28.27 18.97 16.68
C PRO A 213 -27.45 18.99 15.39
N LYS A 214 -26.28 19.64 15.34
CA LYS A 214 -25.49 19.77 14.09
C LYS A 214 -24.59 18.57 13.78
N LEU A 215 -24.09 17.90 14.82
CA LEU A 215 -23.22 16.74 14.68
C LEU A 215 -23.71 15.65 15.62
N SER A 216 -24.12 14.51 15.07
CA SER A 216 -24.53 13.38 15.90
C SER A 216 -23.39 12.91 16.81
N LYS A 217 -23.71 12.38 18.00
CA LYS A 217 -22.73 11.79 18.96
C LYS A 217 -21.77 10.77 18.32
N THR A 218 -22.19 10.19 17.21
CA THR A 218 -21.39 9.36 16.30
C THR A 218 -20.10 10.05 15.84
N HIS A 219 -20.20 11.31 15.41
CA HIS A 219 -19.06 12.06 14.91
C HIS A 219 -18.09 12.40 16.03
N ALA A 220 -18.56 12.59 17.27
CA ALA A 220 -17.67 12.82 18.41
C ALA A 220 -16.71 11.63 18.64
N VAL A 221 -17.21 10.39 18.52
CA VAL A 221 -16.37 9.17 18.61
C VAL A 221 -15.31 9.14 17.51
N GLU A 222 -15.71 9.45 16.28
CA GLU A 222 -14.80 9.45 15.12
C GLU A 222 -13.76 10.58 15.19
N LEU A 223 -14.14 11.76 15.70
CA LEU A 223 -13.23 12.88 15.92
C LEU A 223 -12.23 12.59 17.05
N LEU A 224 -12.68 12.06 18.19
CA LEU A 224 -11.77 11.62 19.27
C LEU A 224 -10.81 10.53 18.78
N HIS A 225 -11.29 9.58 17.96
CA HIS A 225 -10.46 8.58 17.31
C HIS A 225 -9.39 9.21 16.40
N ALA A 226 -9.77 10.17 15.55
CA ALA A 226 -8.85 10.88 14.67
C ALA A 226 -7.81 11.69 15.46
N ILE A 227 -8.22 12.41 16.52
CA ILE A 227 -7.33 13.15 17.42
C ILE A 227 -6.32 12.21 18.07
N GLY A 228 -6.77 11.08 18.64
CA GLY A 228 -5.88 10.07 19.23
C GLY A 228 -4.83 9.56 18.23
N LYS A 229 -5.23 9.31 16.97
CA LYS A 229 -4.29 8.91 15.90
C LYS A 229 -3.26 10.01 15.60
N THR A 230 -3.63 11.29 15.65
CA THR A 230 -2.67 12.39 15.44
C THR A 230 -1.60 12.43 16.54
N HIS A 231 -2.00 12.31 17.81
CA HIS A 231 -1.07 12.26 18.94
C HIS A 231 -0.11 11.07 18.84
N PHE A 232 -0.63 9.90 18.45
CA PHE A 232 0.20 8.71 18.25
C PHE A 232 1.27 8.92 17.17
N ARG A 233 0.92 9.56 16.05
CA ARG A 233 1.88 9.87 14.96
C ARG A 233 2.96 10.87 15.37
N GLU A 234 2.65 11.78 16.29
CA GLU A 234 3.61 12.68 16.92
C GLU A 234 4.39 12.05 18.08
N ARG A 235 4.23 10.73 18.31
CA ARG A 235 4.88 9.98 19.38
C ARG A 235 4.45 10.41 20.79
N ASN A 236 3.31 11.07 20.93
CA ASN A 236 2.69 11.39 22.22
C ASN A 236 1.69 10.29 22.61
N LEU A 237 2.22 9.18 23.12
CA LEU A 237 1.44 7.97 23.37
C LEU A 237 0.40 8.13 24.50
N ASP A 238 0.71 8.92 25.52
CA ASP A 238 -0.19 9.10 26.67
C ASP A 238 -1.43 9.91 26.29
N LEU A 239 -1.27 11.03 25.58
CA LEU A 239 -2.40 11.79 25.05
C LEU A 239 -3.20 10.99 24.02
N ALA A 240 -2.52 10.18 23.20
CA ALA A 240 -3.21 9.31 22.25
C ALA A 240 -4.13 8.30 22.96
N LEU A 241 -3.67 7.73 24.08
CA LEU A 241 -4.45 6.80 24.89
C LEU A 241 -5.59 7.48 25.65
N GLU A 242 -5.37 8.70 26.15
CA GLU A 242 -6.40 9.50 26.79
C GLU A 242 -7.58 9.76 25.82
N GLU A 243 -7.27 10.25 24.62
CA GLU A 243 -8.30 10.58 23.63
C GLU A 243 -9.02 9.35 23.07
N LEU A 244 -8.31 8.23 22.84
CA LEU A 244 -8.95 6.97 22.47
C LEU A 244 -9.77 6.36 23.61
N GLY A 245 -9.35 6.55 24.86
CA GLY A 245 -10.12 6.15 26.04
C GLY A 245 -11.47 6.88 26.07
N ARG A 246 -11.45 8.20 25.87
CA ARG A 246 -12.66 9.02 25.72
C ARG A 246 -13.54 8.54 24.56
N ALA A 247 -12.93 8.26 23.40
CA ALA A 247 -13.65 7.74 22.24
C ALA A 247 -14.38 6.40 22.54
N ILE A 248 -13.74 5.49 23.28
CA ILE A 248 -14.33 4.20 23.67
C ILE A 248 -15.46 4.38 24.67
N GLU A 249 -15.30 5.26 25.67
CA GLU A 249 -16.37 5.56 26.61
C GLU A 249 -17.60 6.13 25.90
N GLU A 250 -17.40 7.07 24.97
CA GLU A 250 -18.48 7.60 24.14
C GLU A 250 -19.09 6.55 23.20
N ALA A 251 -18.28 5.65 22.62
CA ALA A 251 -18.79 4.56 21.81
C ALA A 251 -19.65 3.59 22.63
N ARG A 252 -19.24 3.25 23.86
CA ARG A 252 -20.02 2.42 24.79
C ARG A 252 -21.36 3.04 25.14
N LYS A 253 -21.40 4.35 25.44
CA LYS A 253 -22.65 5.09 25.71
C LYS A 253 -23.64 5.03 24.54
N GLN A 254 -23.15 4.80 23.33
CA GLN A 254 -23.94 4.75 22.09
C GLN A 254 -24.23 3.32 21.61
N ASP A 255 -23.86 2.29 22.39
CA ASP A 255 -23.87 0.88 21.98
C ASP A 255 -23.20 0.64 20.60
N ARG A 256 -22.15 1.42 20.34
CA ARG A 256 -21.45 1.38 19.05
C ARG A 256 -20.44 0.24 19.01
N LYS A 257 -20.59 -0.58 17.98
CA LYS A 257 -19.70 -1.71 17.67
C LYS A 257 -18.77 -1.34 16.52
N ASN A 258 -17.83 -0.41 16.74
CA ASN A 258 -16.76 -0.12 15.77
C ASN A 258 -15.51 -0.93 16.14
N PRO A 259 -15.23 -2.06 15.45
CA PRO A 259 -14.11 -2.93 15.81
C PRO A 259 -12.74 -2.25 15.63
N HIS A 260 -12.61 -1.30 14.70
CA HIS A 260 -11.35 -0.60 14.45
C HIS A 260 -10.95 0.33 15.61
N LEU A 261 -11.93 0.95 16.28
CA LEU A 261 -11.66 1.78 17.45
C LEU A 261 -11.09 0.93 18.60
N TRP A 262 -11.72 -0.21 18.89
CA TRP A 262 -11.24 -1.17 19.89
C TRP A 262 -9.84 -1.68 19.56
N ASN A 263 -9.60 -2.04 18.31
CA ASN A 263 -8.30 -2.50 17.87
C ASN A 263 -7.22 -1.41 17.99
N ASP A 264 -7.50 -0.18 17.54
CA ASP A 264 -6.52 0.91 17.60
C ASP A 264 -6.15 1.27 19.05
N TYR A 265 -7.12 1.26 19.96
CA TYR A 265 -6.85 1.43 21.39
C TYR A 265 -6.04 0.28 21.97
N GLY A 266 -6.39 -0.97 21.63
CA GLY A 266 -5.60 -2.15 21.97
C GLY A 266 -4.17 -2.04 21.46
N TYR A 267 -3.97 -1.55 20.24
CA TYR A 267 -2.66 -1.36 19.63
C TYR A 267 -1.84 -0.30 20.38
N PHE A 268 -2.45 0.82 20.78
CA PHE A 268 -1.73 1.86 21.52
C PHE A 268 -1.37 1.38 22.93
N LEU A 269 -2.26 0.63 23.58
CA LEU A 269 -1.97 -0.04 24.86
C LEU A 269 -0.82 -1.03 24.71
N PHE A 270 -0.84 -1.86 23.66
CA PHE A 270 0.26 -2.80 23.36
C PHE A 270 1.60 -2.06 23.21
N ARG A 271 1.63 -0.92 22.49
CA ARG A 271 2.84 -0.11 22.33
C ARG A 271 3.33 0.48 23.65
N LYS A 272 2.40 0.89 24.53
CA LYS A 272 2.73 1.39 25.89
C LYS A 272 3.29 0.26 26.75
N ALA A 273 2.61 -0.89 26.75
CA ALA A 273 3.06 -2.10 27.44
C ALA A 273 4.44 -2.55 27.00
N MET A 274 4.79 -2.44 25.71
CA MET A 274 6.14 -2.72 25.20
C MET A 274 7.19 -1.74 25.72
N LYS A 275 6.84 -0.46 25.88
CA LYS A 275 7.75 0.58 26.40
C LYS A 275 7.98 0.44 27.91
N GLU A 276 6.92 0.12 28.63
CA GLU A 276 6.91 0.06 30.11
C GLU A 276 7.16 -1.36 30.64
N ASN A 277 7.15 -2.36 29.77
CA ASN A 277 7.21 -3.78 30.11
C ASN A 277 6.13 -4.20 31.14
N ASP A 278 4.93 -3.64 31.02
CA ASP A 278 3.82 -3.84 31.97
C ASP A 278 2.81 -4.88 31.46
N LYS A 279 2.69 -5.99 32.20
CA LYS A 279 1.77 -7.09 31.89
C LYS A 279 0.29 -6.72 32.05
N GLU A 280 -0.06 -5.82 32.96
CA GLU A 280 -1.46 -5.38 33.09
C GLU A 280 -1.90 -4.54 31.90
N ILE A 281 -1.00 -3.72 31.34
CA ILE A 281 -1.28 -2.98 30.11
C ILE A 281 -1.42 -3.96 28.93
N PHE A 282 -0.61 -5.02 28.85
CA PHE A 282 -0.82 -6.07 27.85
C PHE A 282 -2.17 -6.76 27.99
N ARG A 283 -2.64 -7.06 29.21
CA ARG A 283 -3.98 -7.65 29.41
C ARG A 283 -5.09 -6.72 28.95
N LYS A 284 -4.98 -5.42 29.24
CA LYS A 284 -5.92 -4.41 28.72
C LYS A 284 -5.88 -4.37 27.20
N ALA A 285 -4.71 -4.42 26.58
CA ALA A 285 -4.57 -4.49 25.13
C ALA A 285 -5.28 -5.72 24.55
N LEU A 286 -5.03 -6.90 25.13
CA LEU A 286 -5.64 -8.17 24.72
C LEU A 286 -7.17 -8.11 24.76
N ALA A 287 -7.74 -7.64 25.87
CA ALA A 287 -9.19 -7.52 26.02
C ALA A 287 -9.82 -6.60 24.96
N ASN A 288 -9.11 -5.55 24.54
CA ASN A 288 -9.59 -4.67 23.46
C ASN A 288 -9.51 -5.34 22.07
N PHE A 289 -8.46 -6.12 21.79
CA PHE A 289 -8.39 -6.90 20.55
C PHE A 289 -9.45 -8.00 20.49
N GLU A 290 -9.69 -8.70 21.61
CA GLU A 290 -10.79 -9.68 21.72
C GLU A 290 -12.15 -9.04 21.52
N MET A 291 -12.36 -7.82 22.04
CA MET A 291 -13.58 -7.06 21.80
C MET A 291 -13.74 -6.71 20.32
N ALA A 292 -12.68 -6.23 19.66
CA ALA A 292 -12.69 -5.97 18.21
C ALA A 292 -13.04 -7.22 17.41
N HIS A 293 -12.43 -8.36 17.75
CA HIS A 293 -12.70 -9.66 17.12
C HIS A 293 -14.12 -10.18 17.39
N SER A 294 -14.68 -9.92 18.58
CA SER A 294 -16.06 -10.29 18.90
C SER A 294 -17.10 -9.54 18.06
N ILE A 295 -16.79 -8.29 17.69
CA ILE A 295 -17.63 -7.44 16.84
C ILE A 295 -17.52 -7.85 15.37
N LYS A 296 -16.29 -8.04 14.88
CA LYS A 296 -16.01 -8.47 13.50
C LYS A 296 -15.07 -9.66 13.55
N LYS A 297 -15.68 -10.84 13.45
CA LYS A 297 -14.99 -12.13 13.42
C LYS A 297 -14.13 -12.24 12.16
N ASP A 298 -13.13 -13.10 12.25
CA ASP A 298 -12.28 -13.53 11.12
C ASP A 298 -11.49 -12.41 10.41
N ASP A 299 -11.34 -11.25 11.06
CA ASP A 299 -10.39 -10.24 10.61
C ASP A 299 -8.98 -10.63 11.06
N ASN A 300 -8.15 -11.02 10.08
CA ASN A 300 -6.77 -11.45 10.28
C ASN A 300 -5.93 -10.43 11.07
N PHE A 301 -6.23 -9.14 10.93
CA PHE A 301 -5.50 -8.09 11.63
C PHE A 301 -5.74 -8.11 13.14
N PHE A 302 -6.99 -8.36 13.57
CA PHE A 302 -7.32 -8.46 14.99
C PHE A 302 -6.75 -9.73 15.59
N ILE A 303 -6.87 -10.85 14.88
CA ILE A 303 -6.31 -12.14 15.29
C ILE A 303 -4.79 -12.03 15.45
N TYR A 304 -4.10 -11.40 14.49
CA TYR A 304 -2.67 -11.14 14.60
C TYR A 304 -2.32 -10.38 15.88
N ASN A 305 -3.04 -9.29 16.20
CA ASN A 305 -2.79 -8.53 17.41
C ASN A 305 -3.08 -9.33 18.70
N ILE A 306 -4.09 -10.20 18.71
CA ILE A 306 -4.38 -11.14 19.79
C ILE A 306 -3.19 -12.09 20.01
N ILE A 307 -2.70 -12.73 18.94
CA ILE A 307 -1.56 -13.66 19.00
C ILE A 307 -0.33 -12.94 19.55
N MET A 308 0.02 -11.78 18.98
CA MET A 308 1.22 -11.04 19.37
C MET A 308 1.19 -10.60 20.84
N THR A 309 0.01 -10.18 21.32
CA THR A 309 -0.18 -9.80 22.72
C THR A 309 -0.12 -11.01 23.65
N SER A 310 -0.74 -12.12 23.24
CA SER A 310 -0.75 -13.37 23.99
C SER A 310 0.65 -13.97 24.15
N LEU A 311 1.45 -13.96 23.07
CA LEU A 311 2.84 -14.41 23.09
C LEU A 311 3.72 -13.53 24.00
N ARG A 312 3.41 -12.23 24.14
CA ARG A 312 4.10 -11.31 25.07
C ARG A 312 3.72 -11.56 26.53
N LEU A 313 2.45 -11.86 26.81
CA LEU A 313 2.00 -12.22 28.15
C LEU A 313 2.64 -13.54 28.62
N GLY A 314 2.71 -14.53 27.72
CA GLY A 314 3.43 -15.78 27.91
C GLY A 314 2.86 -16.70 28.98
N THR A 315 1.63 -16.46 29.45
CA THR A 315 0.96 -17.43 30.33
C THR A 315 0.52 -18.64 29.52
N LYS A 316 0.42 -19.82 30.14
CA LYS A 316 -0.01 -21.04 29.45
C LYS A 316 -1.32 -20.83 28.68
N LYS A 317 -2.32 -20.22 29.32
CA LYS A 317 -3.61 -19.91 28.71
C LYS A 317 -3.48 -19.02 27.48
N ASP A 318 -2.66 -17.98 27.55
CA ASP A 318 -2.48 -17.05 26.43
C ASP A 318 -1.74 -17.73 25.27
N LEU A 319 -0.76 -18.58 25.57
CA LEU A 319 -0.06 -19.38 24.56
C LEU A 319 -1.01 -20.37 23.87
N ASP A 320 -1.91 -21.02 24.62
CA ASP A 320 -2.93 -21.92 24.06
C ASP A 320 -3.87 -21.17 23.10
N VAL A 321 -4.27 -19.93 23.44
CA VAL A 321 -5.07 -19.05 22.54
C VAL A 321 -4.30 -18.71 21.27
N ALA A 322 -3.03 -18.30 21.42
CA ALA A 322 -2.18 -17.98 20.28
C ALA A 322 -2.00 -19.17 19.33
N GLU A 323 -1.78 -20.38 19.88
CA GLU A 323 -1.64 -21.61 19.11
C GLU A 323 -2.93 -22.00 18.37
N GLY A 324 -4.10 -21.79 18.99
CA GLY A 324 -5.39 -22.00 18.34
C GLY A 324 -5.57 -21.17 17.06
N TYR A 325 -5.23 -19.88 17.11
CA TYR A 325 -5.31 -19.02 15.93
C TYR A 325 -4.21 -19.30 14.90
N VAL A 326 -2.99 -19.63 15.33
CA VAL A 326 -1.92 -20.07 14.43
C VAL A 326 -2.36 -21.29 13.64
N LYS A 327 -2.96 -22.28 14.31
CA LYS A 327 -3.49 -23.48 13.65
C LYS A 327 -4.52 -23.10 12.58
N LYS A 328 -5.46 -22.20 12.91
CA LYS A 328 -6.44 -21.69 11.94
C LYS A 328 -5.78 -21.07 10.71
N PHE A 329 -4.76 -20.22 10.88
CA PHE A 329 -4.05 -19.63 9.74
C PHE A 329 -3.36 -20.66 8.84
N LYS A 330 -2.84 -21.75 9.42
CA LYS A 330 -2.29 -22.87 8.63
C LYS A 330 -3.38 -23.58 7.83
N GLU A 331 -4.55 -23.79 8.42
CA GLU A 331 -5.70 -24.43 7.77
C GLU A 331 -6.25 -23.56 6.63
N ASP A 332 -6.37 -22.25 6.85
CA ASP A 332 -6.85 -21.27 5.87
C ASP A 332 -5.82 -20.96 4.77
N SER A 333 -4.60 -21.54 4.83
CA SER A 333 -3.49 -21.25 3.91
C SER A 333 -3.16 -19.75 3.80
N ASN A 334 -3.28 -19.02 4.90
CA ASN A 334 -3.05 -17.59 4.97
C ASN A 334 -1.60 -17.30 5.37
N PHE A 335 -0.77 -16.92 4.41
CA PHE A 335 0.68 -16.88 4.62
C PHE A 335 1.16 -15.61 5.35
N GLU A 336 0.51 -14.46 5.17
CA GLU A 336 0.99 -13.19 5.74
C GLU A 336 1.08 -13.23 7.28
N PRO A 337 0.04 -13.68 8.02
CA PRO A 337 0.13 -13.81 9.47
C PRO A 337 1.18 -14.84 9.90
N LEU A 338 1.31 -15.95 9.18
CA LEU A 338 2.30 -16.99 9.49
C LEU A 338 3.73 -16.45 9.43
N VAL A 339 4.05 -15.64 8.42
CA VAL A 339 5.36 -14.98 8.29
C VAL A 339 5.62 -14.05 9.47
N GLU A 340 4.67 -13.17 9.82
CA GLU A 340 4.86 -12.20 10.90
C GLU A 340 4.97 -12.86 12.29
N ILE A 341 4.15 -13.89 12.55
CA ILE A 341 4.25 -14.68 13.78
C ILE A 341 5.58 -15.46 13.82
N GLY A 342 6.03 -15.98 12.68
CA GLY A 342 7.34 -16.62 12.55
C GLY A 342 8.50 -15.67 12.90
N ARG A 343 8.45 -14.41 12.42
CA ARG A 343 9.43 -13.37 12.79
C ARG A 343 9.45 -13.14 14.30
N PHE A 344 8.28 -13.12 14.94
CA PHE A 344 8.18 -12.95 16.39
C PHE A 344 8.85 -14.11 17.14
N TYR A 345 8.54 -15.36 16.79
CA TYR A 345 9.16 -16.53 17.41
C TYR A 345 10.69 -16.55 17.21
N LYS A 346 11.18 -16.12 16.03
CA LYS A 346 12.62 -15.94 15.77
C LYS A 346 13.24 -14.93 16.73
N GLN A 347 12.61 -13.77 16.94
CA GLN A 347 13.10 -12.75 17.88
C GLN A 347 13.10 -13.26 19.33
N ALA A 348 12.10 -14.07 19.69
CA ALA A 348 12.04 -14.75 20.99
C ALA A 348 12.98 -15.96 21.09
N ARG A 349 13.83 -16.21 20.08
CA ARG A 349 14.75 -17.36 19.98
C ARG A 349 14.06 -18.73 20.02
N ASN A 350 12.76 -18.80 19.76
CA ASN A 350 12.04 -20.05 19.54
C ASN A 350 12.11 -20.42 18.06
N TYR A 351 13.31 -20.81 17.65
CA TYR A 351 13.63 -21.00 16.25
C TYR A 351 12.85 -22.14 15.59
N GLU A 352 12.58 -23.24 16.31
CA GLU A 352 11.81 -24.37 15.75
C GLU A 352 10.37 -23.96 15.40
N LYS A 353 9.67 -23.26 16.30
CA LYS A 353 8.33 -22.72 15.98
C LYS A 353 8.38 -21.72 14.83
N ALA A 354 9.42 -20.88 14.76
CA ALA A 354 9.59 -19.96 13.65
C ALA A 354 9.77 -20.69 12.31
N LEU A 355 10.58 -21.76 12.27
CA LEU A 355 10.84 -22.55 11.07
C LEU A 355 9.59 -23.29 10.59
N ASP A 356 8.84 -23.90 11.50
CA ASP A 356 7.55 -24.55 11.20
C ASP A 356 6.55 -23.55 10.58
N LEU A 357 6.49 -22.32 11.09
CA LEU A 357 5.65 -21.26 10.51
C LEU A 357 6.13 -20.78 9.15
N PHE A 358 7.44 -20.58 8.97
CA PHE A 358 7.97 -20.20 7.65
C PHE A 358 7.74 -21.30 6.61
N GLN A 359 7.86 -22.57 6.99
CA GLN A 359 7.54 -23.68 6.09
C GLN A 359 6.04 -23.69 5.74
N SER A 360 5.17 -23.53 6.74
CA SER A 360 3.71 -23.45 6.51
C SER A 360 3.34 -22.27 5.60
N ALA A 361 4.03 -21.14 5.73
CA ALA A 361 3.87 -19.99 4.86
C ALA A 361 4.32 -20.29 3.42
N ILE A 362 5.48 -20.93 3.22
CA ILE A 362 5.96 -21.35 1.90
C ILE A 362 4.93 -22.26 1.21
N ASP A 363 4.42 -23.25 1.94
CA ASP A 363 3.42 -24.19 1.42
C ASP A 363 2.11 -23.48 1.04
N SER A 364 1.70 -22.49 1.83
CA SER A 364 0.53 -21.65 1.59
C SER A 364 0.70 -20.76 0.36
N ILE A 365 1.87 -20.13 0.19
CA ILE A 365 2.18 -19.27 -0.96
C ILE A 365 2.19 -20.08 -2.27
N HIS A 366 2.71 -21.31 -2.26
CA HIS A 366 2.65 -22.19 -3.43
C HIS A 366 1.22 -22.56 -3.85
N LYS A 367 0.29 -22.68 -2.89
CA LYS A 367 -1.11 -23.00 -3.14
C LYS A 367 -1.94 -21.79 -3.59
N ASN A 368 -1.50 -20.57 -3.29
CA ASN A 368 -2.27 -19.36 -3.58
C ASN A 368 -2.19 -19.01 -5.08
N VAL A 369 -3.32 -19.16 -5.77
CA VAL A 369 -3.44 -18.91 -7.22
C VAL A 369 -3.73 -17.44 -7.56
N ASP A 370 -4.17 -16.64 -6.59
CA ASP A 370 -4.64 -15.27 -6.80
C ASP A 370 -3.50 -14.23 -6.81
N ILE A 371 -2.30 -14.64 -6.38
CA ILE A 371 -1.09 -13.83 -6.47
C ILE A 371 -0.39 -14.04 -7.82
N SER A 372 0.00 -12.93 -8.47
CA SER A 372 0.80 -12.99 -9.69
C SER A 372 2.11 -13.72 -9.43
N LYS A 373 2.67 -14.34 -10.47
CA LYS A 373 3.91 -15.10 -10.36
C LYS A 373 5.05 -14.23 -9.82
N GLU A 374 5.20 -13.03 -10.33
CA GLU A 374 6.26 -12.10 -9.93
C GLU A 374 6.13 -11.74 -8.45
N LYS A 375 4.90 -11.46 -7.99
CA LYS A 375 4.68 -11.15 -6.58
C LYS A 375 4.90 -12.37 -5.68
N ARG A 376 4.49 -13.55 -6.14
CA ARG A 376 4.72 -14.83 -5.46
C ARG A 376 6.20 -15.10 -5.29
N ASP A 377 6.97 -14.97 -6.35
CA ASP A 377 8.42 -15.23 -6.37
C ASP A 377 9.15 -14.26 -5.43
N GLU A 378 8.78 -12.97 -5.43
CA GLU A 378 9.29 -11.96 -4.48
C GLU A 378 9.01 -12.35 -3.02
N ILE A 379 7.77 -12.73 -2.70
CA ILE A 379 7.37 -13.13 -1.34
C ILE A 379 8.09 -14.41 -0.93
N LEU A 380 8.12 -15.45 -1.78
CA LEU A 380 8.79 -16.72 -1.50
C LEU A 380 10.26 -16.50 -1.18
N ALA A 381 10.97 -15.72 -2.01
CA ALA A 381 12.38 -15.40 -1.77
C ALA A 381 12.58 -14.74 -0.40
N ASN A 382 11.72 -13.79 -0.02
CA ASN A 382 11.77 -13.16 1.29
C ASN A 382 11.50 -14.13 2.44
N VAL A 383 10.56 -15.08 2.28
CA VAL A 383 10.31 -16.11 3.31
C VAL A 383 11.49 -17.08 3.44
N PHE A 384 12.12 -17.47 2.33
CA PHE A 384 13.36 -18.26 2.35
C PHE A 384 14.54 -17.52 3.02
N VAL A 385 14.62 -16.19 2.88
CA VAL A 385 15.60 -15.38 3.62
C VAL A 385 15.31 -15.45 5.13
N LEU A 386 14.06 -15.39 5.55
CA LEU A 386 13.69 -15.51 6.98
C LEU A 386 14.00 -16.90 7.54
N GLN A 387 13.65 -17.95 6.80
CA GLN A 387 13.96 -19.34 7.15
C GLN A 387 15.48 -19.54 7.24
N GLY A 388 16.24 -19.06 6.24
CA GLY A 388 17.70 -19.15 6.20
C GLY A 388 18.37 -18.41 7.37
N ASN A 389 17.94 -17.19 7.67
CA ASN A 389 18.44 -16.46 8.84
C ASN A 389 18.11 -17.18 10.17
N THR A 390 16.96 -17.84 10.25
CA THR A 390 16.53 -18.57 11.45
C THR A 390 17.39 -19.82 11.67
N LEU A 391 17.60 -20.62 10.62
CA LEU A 391 18.51 -21.77 10.62
C LEU A 391 19.94 -21.35 10.96
N PHE A 392 20.38 -20.22 10.41
CA PHE A 392 21.71 -19.67 10.67
C PHE A 392 21.92 -19.35 12.15
N HIS A 393 20.94 -18.72 12.81
CA HIS A 393 21.02 -18.42 14.25
C HIS A 393 21.00 -19.67 15.14
N GLN A 394 20.52 -20.82 14.64
CA GLN A 394 20.62 -22.11 15.32
C GLN A 394 21.96 -22.83 15.07
N GLY A 395 22.86 -22.28 14.26
CA GLY A 395 24.09 -22.95 13.83
C GLY A 395 23.86 -24.02 12.75
N ARG A 396 22.66 -24.13 12.17
CA ARG A 396 22.30 -25.07 11.09
C ARG A 396 22.74 -24.52 9.72
N TYR A 397 24.03 -24.24 9.56
CA TYR A 397 24.56 -23.47 8.42
C TYR A 397 24.31 -24.12 7.04
N LYS A 398 24.35 -25.46 6.95
CA LYS A 398 24.09 -26.18 5.68
C LYS A 398 22.65 -25.97 5.21
N GLU A 399 21.70 -26.08 6.13
CA GLU A 399 20.28 -25.88 5.85
C GLU A 399 19.99 -24.40 5.58
N ALA A 400 20.61 -23.49 6.34
CA ALA A 400 20.53 -22.05 6.07
C ALA A 400 21.01 -21.72 4.65
N CYS A 401 22.15 -22.28 4.24
CA CYS A 401 22.71 -22.13 2.90
C CYS A 401 21.71 -22.60 1.84
N GLN A 402 21.12 -23.79 2.03
CA GLN A 402 20.12 -24.32 1.11
C GLN A 402 18.89 -23.41 1.01
N SER A 403 18.42 -22.85 2.12
CA SER A 403 17.31 -21.89 2.14
C SER A 403 17.62 -20.64 1.30
N PHE A 404 18.81 -20.06 1.45
CA PHE A 404 19.22 -18.91 0.63
C PHE A 404 19.39 -19.28 -0.86
N ILE A 405 19.86 -20.49 -1.17
CA ILE A 405 19.94 -21.01 -2.54
C ILE A 405 18.53 -21.12 -3.15
N ASN A 406 17.55 -21.62 -2.39
CA ASN A 406 16.17 -21.71 -2.87
C ASN A 406 15.62 -20.31 -3.16
N GLY A 407 15.80 -19.35 -2.25
CA GLY A 407 15.37 -17.97 -2.43
C GLY A 407 15.99 -17.28 -3.64
N ARG A 408 17.29 -17.42 -3.88
CA ARG A 408 17.95 -16.81 -5.08
C ARG A 408 17.58 -17.50 -6.39
N ASN A 409 17.23 -18.80 -6.37
CA ASN A 409 16.81 -19.50 -7.58
C ASN A 409 15.42 -19.04 -8.03
N ILE A 410 14.59 -18.60 -7.08
CA ILE A 410 13.26 -18.02 -7.31
C ILE A 410 13.41 -16.56 -7.74
N GLU A 411 14.11 -15.74 -6.96
CA GLU A 411 14.35 -14.32 -7.25
C GLU A 411 15.86 -14.02 -7.29
N PRO A 412 16.51 -14.16 -8.46
CA PRO A 412 17.95 -13.95 -8.61
C PRO A 412 18.41 -12.53 -8.32
N THR A 413 17.52 -11.54 -8.29
CA THR A 413 17.87 -10.14 -8.00
C THR A 413 17.74 -9.77 -6.53
N ASN A 414 17.28 -10.67 -5.66
CA ASN A 414 17.15 -10.42 -4.23
C ASN A 414 18.53 -10.37 -3.54
N PRO A 415 19.00 -9.21 -3.06
CA PRO A 415 20.34 -9.07 -2.47
C PRO A 415 20.47 -9.81 -1.13
N ASP A 416 19.39 -9.95 -0.35
CA ASP A 416 19.41 -10.65 0.93
C ASP A 416 19.69 -12.15 0.76
N CYS A 417 19.17 -12.78 -0.30
CA CYS A 417 19.47 -14.17 -0.64
C CYS A 417 20.98 -14.35 -0.90
N TRP A 418 21.58 -13.45 -1.68
CA TRP A 418 23.01 -13.50 -2.00
C TRP A 418 23.89 -13.23 -0.78
N ALA A 419 23.56 -12.22 0.01
CA ALA A 419 24.28 -11.91 1.24
C ALA A 419 24.18 -13.06 2.26
N GLY A 420 22.98 -13.64 2.43
CA GLY A 420 22.77 -14.80 3.30
C GLY A 420 23.55 -16.04 2.85
N PHE A 421 23.58 -16.30 1.55
CA PHE A 421 24.38 -17.39 0.97
C PHE A 421 25.89 -17.17 1.22
N ALA A 422 26.41 -15.97 0.96
CA ALA A 422 27.79 -15.63 1.25
C ALA A 422 28.13 -15.80 2.74
N LEU A 423 27.22 -15.39 3.63
CA LEU A 423 27.39 -15.57 5.06
C LEU A 423 27.53 -17.06 5.44
N CYS A 424 26.70 -17.94 4.86
CA CYS A 424 26.81 -19.39 5.10
C CYS A 424 28.14 -19.96 4.55
N LEU A 425 28.65 -19.39 3.46
CA LEU A 425 29.95 -19.74 2.88
C LEU A 425 31.16 -19.20 3.66
N VAL A 426 30.97 -18.45 4.75
CA VAL A 426 32.09 -18.05 5.62
C VAL A 426 32.03 -18.67 7.01
N GLN A 427 30.86 -19.16 7.46
CA GLN A 427 30.72 -19.72 8.81
C GLN A 427 31.16 -21.18 8.94
N PRO A 428 32.14 -21.53 9.78
CA PRO A 428 32.66 -22.89 9.86
C PRO A 428 31.56 -23.94 10.10
N ASP A 429 31.71 -25.13 9.48
CA ASP A 429 30.78 -26.26 9.61
C ASP A 429 30.57 -26.72 11.07
N ASN A 430 31.47 -26.32 11.98
CA ASN A 430 31.36 -26.54 13.42
C ASN A 430 32.04 -25.38 14.19
N PRO A 431 31.31 -24.53 14.92
CA PRO A 431 31.89 -23.43 15.70
C PRO A 431 32.65 -23.89 16.96
N GLU A 432 32.38 -25.09 17.50
CA GLU A 432 33.13 -25.67 18.63
C GLU A 432 34.48 -26.27 18.21
N LYS A 433 34.70 -26.46 16.90
CA LYS A 433 36.05 -26.70 16.36
C LYS A 433 36.72 -25.35 16.15
N GLU A 434 37.06 -24.73 17.27
CA GLU A 434 37.64 -23.39 17.46
C GLU A 434 38.96 -23.16 16.70
N ASN A 435 39.54 -24.22 16.12
CA ASN A 435 40.57 -24.06 15.10
C ASN A 435 39.90 -23.75 13.77
N LEU A 436 39.77 -22.45 13.50
CA LEU A 436 39.70 -21.82 12.18
C LEU A 436 40.60 -22.55 11.19
N LYS A 437 40.16 -23.70 10.69
CA LYS A 437 40.65 -24.21 9.42
C LYS A 437 40.14 -23.18 8.43
N ILE A 438 41.02 -22.24 8.13
CA ILE A 438 41.07 -21.46 6.91
C ILE A 438 40.22 -22.18 5.87
N ARG A 439 39.04 -21.61 5.56
CA ARG A 439 38.23 -22.12 4.46
C ARG A 439 39.10 -22.10 3.22
N ASP A 440 38.98 -23.13 2.38
CA ASP A 440 39.75 -23.16 1.16
C ASP A 440 39.47 -21.91 0.31
N ARG A 441 40.46 -21.54 -0.49
CA ARG A 441 40.41 -20.38 -1.37
C ARG A 441 39.14 -20.35 -2.23
N LYS A 442 38.73 -21.50 -2.78
CA LYS A 442 37.57 -21.61 -3.68
C LYS A 442 36.27 -21.22 -2.99
N THR A 443 36.14 -21.58 -1.72
CA THR A 443 35.00 -21.22 -0.88
C THR A 443 34.94 -19.72 -0.60
N LEU A 444 36.08 -19.09 -0.27
CA LEU A 444 36.16 -17.64 -0.08
C LEU A 444 35.91 -16.85 -1.37
N GLU A 445 36.42 -17.32 -2.50
CA GLU A 445 36.13 -16.74 -3.82
C GLU A 445 34.64 -16.83 -4.15
N SER A 446 34.01 -17.99 -3.90
CA SER A 446 32.57 -18.16 -4.09
C SER A 446 31.74 -17.22 -3.19
N ALA A 447 32.18 -17.01 -1.94
CA ALA A 447 31.56 -16.06 -1.03
C ALA A 447 31.73 -14.62 -1.52
N ARG A 448 32.92 -14.25 -2.01
CA ARG A 448 33.22 -12.94 -2.57
C ARG A 448 32.33 -12.62 -3.77
N ASP A 449 32.16 -13.59 -4.67
CA ASP A 449 31.31 -13.44 -5.85
C ASP A 449 29.84 -13.23 -5.45
N ALA A 450 29.36 -13.98 -4.47
CA ALA A 450 28.02 -13.80 -3.92
C ALA A 450 27.81 -12.42 -3.28
N VAL A 451 28.79 -11.91 -2.52
CA VAL A 451 28.75 -10.54 -1.96
C VAL A 451 28.73 -9.49 -3.06
N ASN A 452 29.60 -9.59 -4.05
CA ASN A 452 29.65 -8.66 -5.17
C ASN A 452 28.33 -8.65 -5.95
N LYS A 453 27.69 -9.82 -6.08
CA LYS A 453 26.37 -9.95 -6.68
C LYS A 453 25.30 -9.24 -5.86
N ALA A 454 25.27 -9.43 -4.54
CA ALA A 454 24.37 -8.68 -3.65
C ALA A 454 24.55 -7.16 -3.80
N LEU A 455 25.80 -6.69 -3.77
CA LEU A 455 26.14 -5.26 -3.90
C LEU A 455 25.86 -4.67 -5.29
N SER A 456 25.81 -5.51 -6.33
CA SER A 456 25.39 -5.08 -7.66
C SER A 456 23.89 -4.76 -7.74
N TYR A 457 23.08 -5.41 -6.89
CA TYR A 457 21.64 -5.18 -6.78
C TYR A 457 21.32 -4.08 -5.75
N ASP A 458 22.05 -4.04 -4.64
CA ASP A 458 21.96 -3.00 -3.63
C ASP A 458 23.36 -2.60 -3.12
N LYS A 459 23.87 -1.47 -3.63
CA LYS A 459 25.20 -0.95 -3.30
C LYS A 459 25.38 -0.64 -1.81
N HIS A 460 24.29 -0.36 -1.10
CA HIS A 460 24.33 0.02 0.31
C HIS A 460 23.86 -1.10 1.24
N HIS A 461 23.79 -2.35 0.73
CA HIS A 461 23.32 -3.49 1.49
C HIS A 461 24.20 -3.73 2.74
N PRO A 462 23.71 -3.47 3.96
CA PRO A 462 24.55 -3.36 5.16
C PRO A 462 25.26 -4.68 5.46
N LYS A 463 24.52 -5.78 5.38
CA LYS A 463 25.04 -7.13 5.65
C LYS A 463 26.04 -7.60 4.59
N ALA A 464 25.88 -7.17 3.34
CA ALA A 464 26.81 -7.57 2.28
C ALA A 464 28.15 -6.83 2.43
N ASN A 465 28.11 -5.54 2.80
CA ASN A 465 29.31 -4.77 3.10
C ASN A 465 30.09 -5.33 4.30
N GLU A 466 29.39 -5.72 5.37
CA GLU A 466 30.03 -6.37 6.53
C GLU A 466 30.74 -7.67 6.13
N ILE A 467 30.06 -8.54 5.37
CA ILE A 467 30.64 -9.81 4.89
C ILE A 467 31.81 -9.55 3.93
N LYS A 468 31.73 -8.51 3.10
CA LYS A 468 32.80 -8.12 2.18
C LYS A 468 34.12 -7.88 2.91
N SER A 469 34.09 -7.01 3.92
CA SER A 469 35.28 -6.67 4.71
C SER A 469 35.88 -7.90 5.39
N PHE A 470 35.03 -8.79 5.92
CA PHE A 470 35.49 -10.05 6.50
C PHE A 470 36.18 -10.95 5.48
N ILE A 471 35.60 -11.14 4.28
CA ILE A 471 36.16 -11.98 3.22
C ILE A 471 37.50 -11.41 2.73
N GLU A 472 37.57 -10.10 2.52
CA GLU A 472 38.78 -9.41 2.06
C GLU A 472 39.93 -9.55 3.07
N GLN A 473 39.66 -9.33 4.36
CA GLN A 473 40.65 -9.52 5.41
C GLN A 473 41.18 -10.97 5.46
N ASN A 474 40.30 -11.97 5.31
CA ASN A 474 40.71 -13.38 5.29
C ASN A 474 41.52 -13.73 4.04
N LEU A 475 41.13 -13.26 2.85
CA LEU A 475 41.91 -13.46 1.63
C LEU A 475 43.30 -12.81 1.72
N PHE A 476 43.41 -11.65 2.36
CA PHE A 476 44.67 -10.96 2.60
C PHE A 476 45.58 -11.76 3.55
N ASN A 477 45.06 -12.20 4.69
CA ASN A 477 45.82 -13.00 5.67
C ASN A 477 46.37 -14.31 5.09
N LEU A 478 45.74 -14.82 4.02
CA LEU A 478 46.17 -16.02 3.32
C LEU A 478 47.16 -15.75 2.17
N GLY A 479 47.54 -14.49 1.95
CA GLY A 479 48.44 -14.09 0.87
C GLY A 479 47.81 -14.21 -0.53
N PHE A 480 46.48 -14.25 -0.63
CA PHE A 480 45.79 -14.37 -1.93
C PHE A 480 45.47 -13.03 -2.59
N ILE A 481 45.52 -11.94 -1.83
CA ILE A 481 45.41 -10.58 -2.36
C ILE A 481 46.55 -9.74 -1.78
N GLU A 482 47.16 -8.93 -2.63
CA GLU A 482 48.18 -7.96 -2.21
C GLU A 482 47.53 -6.81 -1.44
N GLU A 483 48.29 -6.20 -0.54
CA GLU A 483 47.85 -5.04 0.23
C GLU A 483 47.48 -3.92 -0.75
N GLN A 484 46.18 -3.63 -0.89
CA GLN A 484 45.77 -2.47 -1.67
C GLN A 484 46.12 -1.23 -0.85
N HIS A 485 47.31 -0.67 -1.07
CA HIS A 485 47.67 0.65 -0.58
C HIS A 485 46.59 1.63 -1.04
N THR A 486 45.75 2.04 -0.11
CA THR A 486 44.72 3.05 -0.35
C THR A 486 45.47 4.38 -0.45
N ILE A 487 45.69 4.84 -1.69
CA ILE A 487 46.28 6.15 -2.00
C ILE A 487 45.27 7.26 -1.68
#